data_AF-A0A955RNU7-F1
#
_entry.id   AF-A0A955RNU7-F1
#
_cell.length_a   1.000
_cell.length_b   1.000
_cell.length_c   1.000
_cell.angle_alpha   90.00
_cell.angle_beta   90.00
_cell.angle_gamma   90.00
#
_symmetry.space_group_name_H-M   'P 1'
#
loop_
_entity.id
_entity.type
_entity.pdbx_description
1 polymer ?
#
loop_
_entity_poly.entity_id
_entity_poly.type
_entity_poly.pdbx_seq_one_letter_code
_entity_poly.pdbx_strand_id
1 'polypeptide(L)' 'MSVTTSEKSRDLTSEDWLEDDGGGQLAIDAMQTDDSVIIKAPIAGVNPEDLEVSITDDVVTIKGERRGSQNVSREN' A
#
# COMPACT_ATOMS: atom_id res chain seq x y z
N MET A 1 25.03 15.90 -36.62
CA MET A 1 23.79 15.12 -36.74
C MET A 1 23.10 15.16 -35.40
N SER A 2 22.07 15.99 -35.27
CA SER A 2 21.19 16.03 -34.11
C SER A 2 20.12 14.97 -34.30
N VAL A 3 19.98 14.07 -33.32
CA VAL A 3 18.82 13.18 -33.21
C VAL A 3 18.00 13.69 -32.04
N THR A 4 16.78 14.10 -32.39
CA THR A 4 15.72 14.57 -31.49
C THR A 4 14.80 13.40 -31.14
N THR A 5 14.11 13.53 -30.00
CA THR A 5 12.87 12.84 -29.58
C THR A 5 13.09 11.51 -28.84
N SER A 6 12.39 11.18 -27.74
CA SER A 6 11.07 11.62 -27.27
C SER A 6 11.00 11.53 -25.74
N GLU A 7 10.67 12.63 -25.06
CA GLU A 7 10.17 12.60 -23.68
C GLU A 7 8.83 11.88 -23.64
N LYS A 8 8.86 10.59 -23.27
CA LYS A 8 7.66 9.80 -23.01
C LYS A 8 7.12 10.23 -21.66
N SER A 9 6.07 11.06 -21.64
CA SER A 9 5.29 11.32 -20.43
C SER A 9 4.84 9.97 -19.87
N ARG A 10 5.39 9.59 -18.72
CA ARG A 10 4.86 8.46 -17.95
C ARG A 10 3.53 8.93 -17.37
N ASP A 11 2.46 8.60 -18.08
CA ASP A 11 1.15 8.44 -17.46
C ASP A 11 1.36 7.43 -16.33
N LEU A 12 1.15 7.87 -15.08
CA LEU A 12 1.24 7.01 -13.90
C LEU A 12 0.02 6.08 -13.92
N THR A 13 0.04 5.09 -14.83
CA THR A 13 -1.01 4.08 -14.90
C THR A 13 -0.93 3.22 -13.63
N SER A 14 -2.08 2.71 -13.20
CA SER A 14 -2.27 1.86 -12.01
C SER A 14 -1.31 0.65 -11.91
N GLU A 15 -0.51 0.36 -12.92
CA GLU A 15 0.42 -0.76 -12.95
C GLU A 15 1.67 -0.59 -12.05
N ASP A 16 2.10 0.62 -11.71
CA ASP A 16 3.34 0.84 -10.93
C ASP A 16 3.17 0.45 -9.44
N TRP A 17 1.97 0.63 -8.88
CA TRP A 17 1.63 0.25 -7.49
C TRP A 17 1.26 -1.23 -7.35
N LEU A 18 1.05 -1.94 -8.47
CA LEU A 18 0.71 -3.36 -8.52
C LEU A 18 1.94 -4.25 -8.72
N GLU A 19 3.14 -3.66 -8.82
CA GLU A 19 4.38 -4.42 -8.75
C GLU A 19 4.49 -5.03 -7.34
N ASP A 20 4.34 -6.36 -7.29
CA ASP A 20 4.32 -7.19 -6.10
C ASP A 20 5.65 -7.07 -5.34
N ASP A 21 5.76 -6.08 -4.44
CA ASP A 21 6.90 -5.89 -3.53
C ASP A 21 6.92 -6.95 -2.40
N GLY A 22 6.24 -8.10 -2.59
CA GLY A 22 6.01 -9.12 -1.56
C GLY A 22 5.01 -8.70 -0.48
N GLY A 23 4.29 -7.59 -0.69
CA GLY A 23 3.24 -7.10 0.20
C GLY A 23 1.93 -7.87 0.04
N GLY A 24 1.29 -8.22 1.16
CA GLY A 24 -0.04 -8.84 1.13
C GLY A 24 -1.13 -7.86 0.70
N GLN A 25 -2.21 -8.38 0.10
CA GLN A 25 -3.36 -7.56 -0.27
C GLN A 25 -4.22 -7.22 0.97
N LEU A 26 -4.45 -5.92 1.20
CA LEU A 26 -5.28 -5.44 2.31
C LEU A 26 -6.66 -5.02 1.79
N ALA A 27 -7.71 -5.62 2.35
CA ALA A 27 -9.08 -5.19 2.09
C ALA A 27 -9.34 -3.87 2.81
N ILE A 28 -9.92 -2.90 2.09
CA ILE A 28 -10.28 -1.59 2.63
C ILE A 28 -11.73 -1.25 2.27
N ASP A 29 -12.41 -0.57 3.20
CA ASP A 29 -13.66 0.13 2.96
C ASP A 29 -13.37 1.63 3.00
N ALA A 30 -13.67 2.33 1.91
CA ALA A 30 -13.51 3.78 1.82
C ALA A 30 -14.87 4.44 1.63
N MET A 31 -15.11 5.53 2.35
CA MET A 31 -16.29 6.37 2.16
C MET A 31 -15.91 7.84 2.26
N GLN A 32 -16.56 8.66 1.43
CA GLN A 32 -16.40 10.10 1.42
C GLN A 32 -17.64 10.77 2.02
N THR A 33 -17.40 11.79 2.83
CA THR A 33 -18.41 12.71 3.37
C THR A 33 -18.14 14.10 2.80
N ASP A 34 -19.00 15.08 3.08
CA ASP A 34 -18.84 16.45 2.57
C ASP A 34 -17.51 17.11 2.99
N ASP A 35 -16.95 16.72 4.13
CA ASP A 35 -15.76 17.35 4.72
C ASP A 35 -14.56 16.40 4.87
N SER A 36 -14.76 15.08 4.75
CA SER A 36 -13.72 14.09 5.06
C SER A 36 -13.80 12.79 4.28
N VAL A 37 -12.66 12.11 4.14
CA VAL A 37 -12.54 10.75 3.62
C VAL A 37 -12.21 9.79 4.77
N ILE A 38 -12.99 8.73 4.91
CA ILE A 38 -12.86 7.72 5.96
C ILE A 38 -12.45 6.40 5.33
N ILE A 39 -11.29 5.89 5.71
CA ILE A 39 -10.76 4.58 5.28
C ILE A 39 -10.77 3.63 6.48
N LYS A 40 -11.37 2.45 6.32
CA LYS A 40 -11.39 1.38 7.31
C LYS A 40 -10.74 0.14 6.73
N ALA A 41 -9.74 -0.40 7.43
CA ALA A 41 -9.03 -1.60 6.99
C ALA A 41 -8.79 -2.53 8.19
N PRO A 42 -9.30 -3.77 8.18
CA PRO A 42 -8.99 -4.74 9.22
C PRO A 42 -7.55 -5.27 9.07
N ILE A 43 -6.67 -4.88 9.99
CA ILE A 43 -5.25 -5.29 9.98
C ILE A 43 -4.98 -6.16 11.22
N ALA A 44 -4.85 -7.47 11.04
CA ALA A 44 -4.64 -8.42 12.13
C ALA A 44 -3.16 -8.69 12.42
N GLY A 45 -2.76 -8.57 13.69
CA GLY A 45 -1.40 -8.90 14.14
C GLY A 45 -0.35 -7.85 13.80
N VAL A 46 -0.77 -6.60 13.61
CA VAL A 46 0.10 -5.42 13.52
C VAL A 46 -0.15 -4.58 14.75
N ASN A 47 0.91 -4.15 15.44
CA ASN A 47 0.77 -3.21 16.54
C ASN A 47 0.53 -1.80 15.99
N PRO A 48 -0.22 -0.94 16.67
CA PRO A 48 -0.42 0.44 16.22
C PRO A 48 0.88 1.24 16.02
N GLU A 49 1.93 0.91 16.77
CA GLU A 49 3.27 1.53 16.64
C GLU A 49 4.03 1.09 15.38
N ASP A 50 3.69 -0.07 14.80
CA ASP A 50 4.29 -0.63 13.58
C ASP A 50 3.49 -0.25 12.32
N LEU A 51 2.49 0.64 12.44
CA LEU A 51 1.66 1.13 11.33
C LEU A 51 2.13 2.51 10.88
N GLU A 52 2.51 2.63 9.61
CA GLU A 52 2.89 3.88 8.96
C GLU A 52 1.80 4.33 7.98
N VAL A 53 1.41 5.61 8.10
CA VAL A 53 0.46 6.25 7.19
C VAL A 53 1.12 7.49 6.62
N SER A 54 1.20 7.56 5.29
CA SER A 54 1.75 8.71 4.56
C SER A 54 0.81 9.16 3.45
N ILE A 55 0.88 10.45 3.11
CA ILE A 55 0.06 11.09 2.08
C ILE A 55 0.99 11.87 1.18
N THR A 56 1.01 11.53 -0.10
CA THR A 56 1.89 12.13 -1.11
C THR A 56 1.14 12.22 -2.43
N ASP A 57 1.09 13.40 -3.05
CA ASP A 57 0.45 13.62 -4.36
C ASP A 57 -0.97 13.02 -4.47
N ASP A 58 -1.82 13.29 -3.48
CA ASP A 58 -3.18 12.75 -3.34
C ASP A 58 -3.27 11.21 -3.19
N VAL A 59 -2.14 10.52 -3.02
CA VAL A 59 -2.06 9.08 -2.73
C VAL A 59 -1.86 8.85 -1.23
N VAL A 60 -2.75 8.06 -0.63
CA VAL A 60 -2.62 7.59 0.75
C VAL A 60 -1.96 6.22 0.76
N THR A 61 -0.82 6.12 1.44
CA THR A 61 -0.08 4.87 1.60
C THR A 61 -0.18 4.40 3.05
N ILE A 62 -0.66 3.16 3.25
CA ILE A 62 -0.78 2.50 4.56
C ILE A 62 0.14 1.29 4.55
N LYS A 63 1.17 1.28 5.41
CA LYS A 63 2.12 0.18 5.55
C LYS A 63 2.07 -0.35 6.97
N GLY A 64 2.07 -1.67 7.13
CA GLY A 64 2.15 -2.32 8.43
C GLY A 64 2.91 -3.61 8.34
N GLU A 65 3.77 -3.88 9.32
CA GLU A 65 4.55 -5.12 9.39
C GLU A 65 3.85 -6.14 10.30
N ARG A 66 3.53 -7.31 9.76
CA ARG A 66 3.02 -8.44 10.55
C ARG A 66 4.19 -9.28 11.02
N ARG A 67 4.51 -9.20 12.30
CA ARG A 67 5.49 -10.12 12.90
C ARG A 67 4.84 -11.48 13.13
N GLY A 68 5.09 -12.41 12.20
CA GLY A 68 4.58 -13.77 12.30
C GLY A 68 5.03 -14.43 13.61
N SER A 69 4.08 -14.86 14.45
CA SER A 69 4.37 -15.76 15.58
C SER A 69 4.67 -17.15 15.03
N GLN A 70 5.90 -17.34 14.56
CA GLN A 70 6.44 -18.64 14.20
C GLN A 70 6.80 -19.43 15.46
N ASN A 71 5.82 -20.14 16.01
CA ASN A 71 6.09 -21.42 16.68
C ASN A 71 4.85 -22.31 16.62
N VAL A 72 4.55 -22.82 15.42
CA VAL A 72 3.71 -24.01 15.31
C VAL A 72 4.64 -25.18 15.12
N SER A 73 5.26 -25.63 16.23
CA SER A 73 5.91 -26.93 16.29
C SER A 73 4.83 -28.00 16.10
N ARG A 74 4.57 -28.39 14.85
CA ARG A 74 3.82 -29.62 14.56
C ARG A 74 4.77 -30.78 14.81
N GLU A 75 4.80 -31.26 16.05
CA GLU A 75 5.33 -32.59 16.35
C GLU A 75 4.28 -33.61 15.86
N ASN A 76 4.71 -34.56 15.00
CA ASN A 76 3.98 -35.80 14.68
C ASN A 76 4.87 -36.97 15.02
#